data_AF-A0A7G8WTZ4-F1
#
_entry.id   AF-A0A7G8WTZ4-F1
#
_cell.length_a   1.000
_cell.length_b   1.000
_cell.length_c   1.000
_cell.angle_alpha   90.00
_cell.angle_beta   90.00
_cell.angle_gamma   90.00
#
_symmetry.space_group_name_H-M   'P 1'
#
loop_
_entity.id
_entity.type
_entity.pdbx_description
1 polymer ?
#
loop_
_entity_poly.entity_id
_entity_poly.type
_entity_poly.pdbx_seq_one_letter_code
_entity_poly.pdbx_strand_id
1 'polypeptide(L)'
;MTAASLVVVAGREVGSLFGDGATNGDAAVKVLDILLLIFIVVELLFAVRTTVVRRELLAEPFLLVGIIASIKEIVVLSVKAADEVGRGGPFDDSIREISVLGGLVLVLGLTAYLLRRKEREPDEGRG
;
A
#
# COMPACT_ATOMS: atom_id res chain seq x y z
N MET A 1 11.09 15.21 -34.96
CA MET A 1 10.05 14.17 -34.89
C MET A 1 10.47 13.09 -33.88
N THR A 2 10.44 13.36 -32.57
CA THR A 2 11.02 12.42 -31.58
C THR A 2 10.25 12.36 -30.26
N ALA A 3 9.84 13.49 -29.67
CA ALA A 3 9.10 13.48 -28.40
C ALA A 3 7.64 13.00 -28.56
N ALA A 4 6.95 13.48 -29.59
CA ALA A 4 5.55 13.13 -29.82
C ALA A 4 5.35 11.64 -30.12
N SER A 5 6.29 11.01 -30.83
CA SER A 5 6.26 9.57 -31.10
C SER A 5 6.50 8.76 -29.83
N LEU A 6 7.38 9.20 -28.93
CA LEU A 6 7.62 8.53 -27.66
C LEU A 6 6.39 8.59 -26.74
N VAL A 7 5.68 9.73 -26.72
CA VAL A 7 4.43 9.88 -25.95
C VAL A 7 3.32 8.98 -26.51
N VAL A 8 3.20 8.87 -27.83
CA VAL A 8 2.20 8.00 -28.46
C VAL A 8 2.52 6.52 -28.24
N VAL A 9 3.80 6.13 -28.26
CA VAL A 9 4.22 4.75 -27.97
C VAL A 9 3.97 4.41 -26.50
N ALA A 10 4.33 5.30 -25.57
CA ALA A 10 4.04 5.10 -24.15
C ALA A 10 2.52 5.02 -23.88
N GLY A 11 1.72 5.87 -24.55
CA GLY A 11 0.27 5.84 -24.44
C GLY A 11 -0.37 4.57 -25.03
N ARG A 12 0.21 4.00 -26.09
CA ARG A 12 -0.26 2.75 -26.69
C ARG A 12 0.12 1.53 -25.88
N GLU A 13 1.32 1.49 -25.31
CA GLU A 13 1.73 0.45 -24.34
C GLU A 13 0.77 0.42 -23.16
N VAL A 14 0.51 1.59 -22.54
CA VAL A 14 -0.46 1.74 -21.45
C VAL A 14 -1.87 1.33 -21.89
N GLY A 15 -2.33 1.75 -23.08
CA GLY A 15 -3.64 1.38 -23.62
C GLY A 15 -3.79 -0.11 -23.95
N SER A 16 -2.71 -0.75 -24.42
CA SER A 16 -2.69 -2.19 -24.74
C SER A 16 -2.77 -3.07 -23.49
N LEU A 17 -2.23 -2.60 -22.35
CA LEU A 17 -2.42 -3.24 -21.05
C LEU A 17 -3.90 -3.30 -20.63
N PHE A 18 -4.75 -2.40 -21.14
CA PHE A 18 -6.19 -2.39 -20.93
C PHE A 18 -6.98 -3.08 -22.06
N GLY A 19 -6.37 -3.31 -23.22
CA GLY A 19 -7.05 -3.80 -24.44
C GLY A 19 -6.82 -5.28 -24.74
N ASP A 20 -5.66 -5.84 -24.38
CA ASP A 20 -5.35 -7.24 -24.69
C ASP A 20 -5.87 -8.17 -23.60
N GLY A 21 -7.04 -8.75 -23.87
CA GLY A 21 -7.30 -10.20 -23.74
C GLY A 21 -7.00 -10.89 -22.41
N ALA A 22 -6.87 -10.16 -21.30
CA ALA A 22 -6.76 -10.74 -19.98
C ALA A 22 -8.05 -11.50 -19.66
N THR A 23 -7.95 -12.80 -19.40
CA THR A 23 -8.96 -13.52 -18.61
C THR A 23 -9.36 -12.62 -17.44
N ASN A 24 -10.66 -12.37 -17.25
CA ASN A 24 -11.22 -11.28 -16.42
C ASN A 24 -10.51 -10.99 -15.07
N GLY A 25 -9.82 -11.97 -14.47
CA GLY A 25 -8.97 -11.80 -13.29
C GLY A 25 -7.72 -10.92 -13.49
N ASP A 26 -6.96 -11.07 -14.57
CA ASP A 26 -5.66 -10.37 -14.72
C ASP A 26 -5.83 -8.86 -15.01
N ALA A 27 -6.90 -8.49 -15.72
CA ALA A 27 -7.28 -7.08 -15.90
C ALA A 27 -7.71 -6.44 -14.57
N ALA A 28 -8.46 -7.17 -13.74
CA ALA A 28 -8.90 -6.69 -12.43
C ALA A 28 -7.72 -6.52 -11.47
N VAL A 29 -6.75 -7.44 -11.48
CA VAL A 29 -5.51 -7.33 -10.70
C VAL A 29 -4.69 -6.11 -11.13
N LYS A 30 -4.51 -5.88 -12.43
CA LYS A 30 -3.80 -4.69 -12.95
C LYS A 30 -4.47 -3.38 -12.53
N VAL A 31 -5.79 -3.31 -12.63
CA VAL A 31 -6.56 -2.14 -12.19
C VAL A 31 -6.42 -1.93 -10.69
N LEU A 32 -6.54 -3.00 -9.89
CA LEU A 32 -6.35 -2.95 -8.45
C LEU A 32 -4.95 -2.45 -8.08
N ASP A 33 -3.90 -2.94 -8.74
CA ASP A 33 -2.52 -2.53 -8.49
C ASP A 33 -2.31 -1.03 -8.78
N ILE A 34 -2.84 -0.52 -9.90
CA ILE A 34 -2.78 0.90 -10.26
C ILE A 34 -3.57 1.75 -9.25
N LEU A 35 -4.81 1.37 -8.92
CA LEU A 35 -5.64 2.10 -7.97
C LEU A 35 -4.98 2.16 -6.59
N LEU A 36 -4.40 1.05 -6.17
CA LEU A 36 -3.72 0.94 -4.89
C LEU A 36 -2.36 1.64 -4.87
N LEU A 37 -1.65 1.70 -6.01
CA LEU A 37 -0.46 2.54 -6.18
C LEU A 37 -0.81 4.02 -6.03
N ILE A 38 -1.89 4.48 -6.67
CA ILE A 38 -2.42 5.84 -6.50
C ILE A 38 -2.75 6.09 -5.04
N PHE A 39 -3.39 5.12 -4.37
CA PHE A 39 -3.73 5.22 -2.95
C PHE A 39 -2.48 5.40 -2.08
N ILE A 40 -1.42 4.61 -2.28
CA ILE A 40 -0.12 4.82 -1.60
C ILE A 40 0.41 6.22 -1.84
N VAL A 41 0.43 6.69 -3.09
CA VAL A 41 1.00 8.00 -3.41
C VAL A 41 0.21 9.11 -2.74
N VAL A 42 -1.13 9.06 -2.79
CA VAL A 42 -2.01 10.03 -2.12
C VAL A 42 -1.80 10.00 -0.61
N GLU A 43 -1.70 8.81 -0.01
CA GLU A 43 -1.52 8.64 1.43
C GLU A 43 -0.15 9.14 1.90
N LEU A 44 0.91 8.85 1.14
CA LEU A 44 2.25 9.37 1.38
C LEU A 44 2.28 10.90 1.25
N LEU A 45 1.66 11.46 0.22
CA LEU A 45 1.57 12.92 0.05
C LEU A 45 0.81 13.56 1.22
N PHE A 46 -0.23 12.92 1.73
CA PHE A 46 -0.95 13.39 2.91
C PHE A 46 -0.09 13.36 4.18
N ALA A 47 0.64 12.28 4.44
CA ALA A 47 1.59 12.19 5.55
C ALA A 47 2.69 13.24 5.43
N VAL A 48 3.36 13.32 4.28
CA VAL A 48 4.42 14.31 4.01
C VAL A 48 3.88 15.71 4.20
N ARG A 49 2.71 16.03 3.66
CA ARG A 49 2.05 17.33 3.86
C ARG A 49 1.85 17.62 5.35
N THR A 50 1.35 16.64 6.10
CA THR A 50 1.08 16.80 7.54
C THR A 50 2.38 17.01 8.33
N THR A 51 3.44 16.27 8.02
CA THR A 51 4.77 16.43 8.64
C THR A 51 5.39 17.79 8.31
N VAL A 52 5.30 18.23 7.05
CA VAL A 52 5.84 19.54 6.61
C VAL A 52 5.10 20.70 7.30
N VAL A 53 3.78 20.60 7.45
CA VAL A 53 2.97 21.64 8.10
C VAL A 53 3.27 21.75 9.59
N ARG A 54 3.52 20.63 10.28
CA ARG A 54 3.73 20.62 11.74
C ARG A 54 5.20 20.69 12.17
N ARG A 55 6.18 20.50 11.27
CA ARG A 55 7.64 20.47 11.54
C ARG A 55 8.08 19.52 12.67
N GLU A 56 7.20 18.61 13.08
CA GLU A 56 7.48 17.54 14.03
C GLU A 56 7.08 16.22 13.39
N LEU A 57 7.95 15.21 13.50
CA LEU A 57 7.63 13.83 13.18
C LEU A 57 6.68 13.31 14.27
N LEU A 58 5.42 13.75 14.24
CA LEU A 58 4.37 13.10 15.00
C LEU A 58 4.34 11.65 14.52
N ALA A 59 4.73 10.73 15.40
CA ALA A 59 4.83 9.33 15.06
C ALA A 59 3.45 8.76 14.71
N GLU A 60 2.37 9.32 15.24
CA GLU A 60 1.00 8.89 15.00
C GLU A 60 0.54 8.92 13.51
N PRO A 61 0.63 10.04 12.77
CA PRO A 61 0.29 10.06 11.34
C PRO A 61 1.24 9.22 10.48
N PHE A 62 2.53 9.13 10.83
CA PHE A 62 3.48 8.31 10.07
C PHE A 62 3.21 6.81 10.25
N LEU A 63 2.90 6.37 11.47
CA LEU A 63 2.51 4.99 11.76
C LEU A 63 1.21 4.60 11.07
N LEU A 64 0.21 5.48 11.03
CA LEU A 64 -1.04 5.23 10.29
C LEU A 64 -0.79 4.99 8.81
N VAL A 65 0.05 5.81 8.17
CA VAL A 65 0.40 5.60 6.75
C VAL A 65 1.19 4.31 6.53
N GLY A 66 2.09 3.95 7.45
CA GLY A 66 2.79 2.66 7.40
C GLY A 66 1.85 1.45 7.50
N ILE A 67 0.83 1.53 8.36
CA ILE A 67 -0.22 0.50 8.49
C ILE A 67 -1.02 0.40 7.18
N ILE A 68 -1.45 1.52 6.62
CA ILE A 68 -2.26 1.56 5.40
C ILE A 68 -1.46 1.05 4.19
N ALA A 69 -0.20 1.43 4.06
CA ALA A 69 0.69 0.92 3.01
C ALA A 69 0.88 -0.59 3.09
N SER A 70 1.04 -1.13 4.31
CA SER A 70 1.15 -2.57 4.53
C SER A 70 -0.15 -3.31 4.15
N ILE A 71 -1.31 -2.74 4.49
CA ILE A 71 -2.63 -3.31 4.12
C ILE A 71 -2.81 -3.35 2.60
N LYS A 72 -2.38 -2.31 1.87
CA LYS A 72 -2.46 -2.27 0.41
C LYS A 72 -1.81 -3.50 -0.23
N GLU A 73 -0.60 -3.83 0.18
CA GLU A 73 0.18 -4.90 -0.43
C GLU A 73 -0.35 -6.29 -0.06
N ILE A 74 -0.93 -6.46 1.14
CA ILE A 74 -1.72 -7.65 1.50
C ILE A 74 -2.87 -7.86 0.51
N VAL A 75 -3.60 -6.81 0.15
CA VAL A 75 -4.74 -6.89 -0.77
C VAL A 75 -4.29 -7.29 -2.19
N VAL A 76 -3.23 -6.67 -2.71
CA VAL A 76 -2.67 -7.03 -4.04
C VAL A 76 -2.20 -8.49 -4.06
N LEU A 77 -1.41 -8.90 -3.07
CA LEU A 77 -0.87 -10.25 -2.97
C LEU A 77 -1.98 -11.29 -2.82
N SER A 78 -3.04 -10.99 -2.07
CA SER A 78 -4.18 -11.91 -1.88
C SER A 78 -4.92 -12.17 -3.20
N VAL A 79 -5.10 -11.15 -4.04
CA VAL A 79 -5.77 -11.33 -5.34
C VAL A 79 -4.85 -12.05 -6.34
N LYS A 80 -3.55 -11.73 -6.36
CA LYS A 80 -2.57 -12.48 -7.16
C LYS A 80 -2.51 -13.95 -6.77
N ALA A 81 -2.44 -14.24 -5.47
CA ALA A 81 -2.51 -15.60 -4.96
C ALA A 81 -3.81 -16.29 -5.37
N ALA A 82 -4.97 -15.63 -5.25
CA ALA A 82 -6.25 -16.20 -5.67
C ALA A 82 -6.30 -16.59 -7.16
N ASP A 83 -5.63 -15.84 -8.04
CA ASP A 83 -5.54 -16.16 -9.48
C ASP A 83 -4.61 -17.36 -9.78
N GLU A 84 -3.64 -17.61 -8.89
CA GLU A 84 -2.75 -18.77 -8.97
C GLU A 84 -3.39 -20.07 -8.41
N VAL A 85 -4.52 -19.97 -7.69
CA VAL A 85 -5.24 -21.13 -7.14
C VAL A 85 -5.71 -22.01 -8.30
N GLY A 86 -5.28 -23.27 -8.30
CA GLY A 86 -5.69 -24.24 -9.33
C GLY A 86 -4.81 -24.26 -10.57
N ARG A 87 -3.76 -23.42 -10.66
CA ARG A 87 -2.74 -23.47 -11.72
C ARG A 87 -1.49 -24.28 -11.33
N GLY A 88 -1.45 -24.85 -10.12
CA GLY A 88 -0.33 -25.66 -9.62
C GLY A 88 0.91 -24.86 -9.19
N GLY A 89 0.77 -23.54 -9.01
CA GLY A 89 1.84 -22.65 -8.55
C GLY A 89 2.16 -22.79 -7.05
N PRO A 90 3.29 -22.21 -6.59
CA PRO A 90 3.74 -22.25 -5.20
C PRO A 90 2.89 -21.33 -4.31
N PHE A 91 1.69 -21.78 -3.98
CA PHE A 91 0.73 -21.09 -3.10
C PHE A 91 1.31 -20.71 -1.72
N ASP A 92 2.32 -21.47 -1.28
CA ASP A 92 2.99 -21.31 0.01
C ASP A 92 3.79 -20.01 0.11
N ASP A 93 4.36 -19.53 -1.01
CA ASP A 93 5.19 -18.32 -1.01
C ASP A 93 4.33 -17.07 -0.78
N SER A 94 3.17 -16.97 -1.44
CA SER A 94 2.24 -15.86 -1.23
C SER A 94 1.65 -15.85 0.17
N ILE A 95 1.34 -17.03 0.74
CA ILE A 95 0.87 -17.13 2.13
C ILE A 95 1.94 -16.62 3.09
N ARG A 96 3.21 -16.99 2.86
CA ARG A 96 4.32 -16.52 3.69
C ARG A 96 4.46 -15.00 3.60
N GLU A 97 4.44 -14.43 2.41
CA GLU A 97 4.56 -12.98 2.23
C GLU A 97 3.42 -12.22 2.90
N ILE A 98 2.17 -12.67 2.69
CA ILE A 98 0.99 -12.12 3.35
C ILE A 98 1.09 -12.22 4.88
N SER A 99 1.60 -13.34 5.40
CA SER A 99 1.77 -13.53 6.85
C SER A 99 2.82 -12.58 7.45
N VAL A 100 3.91 -12.31 6.73
CA VAL A 100 4.95 -11.36 7.15
C VAL A 100 4.38 -9.94 7.17
N LEU A 101 3.64 -9.54 6.14
CA LEU A 101 2.98 -8.24 6.11
C LEU A 101 1.90 -8.12 7.20
N GLY A 102 1.12 -9.17 7.44
CA GLY A 102 0.15 -9.21 8.54
C GLY A 102 0.83 -9.02 9.89
N GLY A 103 1.96 -9.68 10.12
CA GLY A 103 2.80 -9.46 11.30
C GLY A 103 3.30 -8.02 11.41
N LEU A 104 3.75 -7.42 10.31
CA LEU A 104 4.19 -6.02 10.26
C LEU A 104 3.05 -5.07 10.67
N VAL A 105 1.84 -5.28 10.14
CA VAL A 105 0.65 -4.49 10.51
C VAL A 105 0.37 -4.58 12.02
N LEU A 106 0.46 -5.78 12.61
CA LEU A 106 0.25 -5.96 14.05
C LEU A 106 1.32 -5.24 14.88
N VAL A 107 2.59 -5.29 14.47
CA VAL A 107 3.68 -4.60 15.16
C VAL A 107 3.50 -3.08 15.09
N LEU A 108 3.14 -2.55 13.91
CA LEU A 108 2.86 -1.13 13.73
C LEU A 108 1.64 -0.69 14.55
N GLY A 109 0.57 -1.50 14.55
CA GLY A 109 -0.63 -1.26 15.35
C GLY A 109 -0.34 -1.26 16.85
N LEU A 110 0.47 -2.21 17.33
CA LEU A 110 0.92 -2.26 18.72
C LEU A 110 1.76 -1.03 19.08
N THR A 111 2.68 -0.64 18.20
CA THR A 111 3.51 0.56 18.39
C THR A 111 2.65 1.81 18.48
N ALA A 112 1.66 1.97 17.59
CA ALA A 112 0.71 3.08 17.63
C ALA A 112 -0.14 3.06 18.92
N TYR A 113 -0.57 1.88 19.36
CA TYR A 113 -1.32 1.72 20.61
C TYR A 113 -0.49 2.12 21.83
N LEU A 114 0.77 1.67 21.91
CA LEU A 114 1.67 2.02 23.00
C LEU A 114 1.97 3.52 23.04
N LEU A 115 2.13 4.14 21.88
CA LEU A 115 2.36 5.58 21.76
C LEU A 115 1.15 6.39 22.27
N ARG A 116 -0.06 6.00 21.86
CA ARG A 116 -1.33 6.58 22.36
C ARG A 116 -1.54 6.35 23.86
N ARG A 117 -1.07 5.23 24.40
CA ARG A 117 -1.15 4.95 25.83
C ARG A 117 -0.22 5.87 26.63
N LYS A 118 0.98 6.16 26.12
CA LYS A 118 1.95 7.05 26.79
C LYS A 118 1.52 8.51 26.78
N GLU A 119 0.86 8.97 25.72
CA GLU A 119 0.25 10.32 25.68
C GLU A 119 -0.96 10.47 26.62
N ARG A 120 -1.48 9.35 27.14
CA ARG A 120 -2.60 9.29 28.08
C ARG A 120 -2.20 9.15 29.55
N GLU A 121 -0.91 9.12 29.89
CA GLU A 121 -0.48 9.32 31.28
C GLU A 121 -0.56 10.81 31.58
N PRO A 122 -1.53 11.24 32.39
CA PRO A 122 -1.79 12.65 32.62
C PRO A 122 -0.65 13.27 33.43
N ASP A 123 -0.44 14.54 33.13
CA ASP A 123 0.12 15.55 34.01
C ASP A 123 -0.58 15.48 35.39
N GLU A 124 -0.12 14.58 36.26
CA GLU A 124 -0.38 14.61 37.69
C GLU A 124 0.86 15.15 38.41
N GLY A 125 0.97 16.48 38.40
CA GLY A 125 1.11 17.23 39.64
C GLY A 125 2.51 17.45 40.17
N ARG A 126 3.06 18.63 39.88
CA ARG A 126 3.71 19.53 40.86
C ARG A 126 3.37 20.96 40.44
N GLY A 127 2.64 21.77 41.21
CA GLY A 127 2.79 21.99 42.65
C GLY A 127 3.64 23.23 42.82
#